data_AF-A0A524HLQ6-F1
#
_entry.id   AF-A0A524HLQ6-F1
#
_cell.length_a   1.000
_cell.length_b   1.000
_cell.length_c   1.000
_cell.angle_alpha   90.00
_cell.angle_beta   90.00
_cell.angle_gamma   90.00
#
_symmetry.space_group_name_H-M   'P 1'
#
loop_
_entity.id
_entity.type
_entity.pdbx_description
1 polymer ?
#
loop_
_entity_poly.entity_id
_entity_poly.type
_entity_poly.pdbx_seq_one_letter_code
_entity_poly.pdbx_strand_id
1 'polypeptide(L)'
;MQRFLFRTLMCSLVLFLAGFILPSIAAAPASAGAPVVQPRQEQPTPTPTQEAGAAPSPTLESTTEPIPVAESQPQLAVLPVAWDQALVSDGQFVWGPNVGDFDIAGFLAGRASPLLPYANIVEVNASYAGLNPRVLLAALEVRYGLVSALSETLDAESLAILIEETSMALHQAFYEHLYQWGSRADPAAAPSRPSIALADGVNLQVAAGTTSGSYALAAVLGTELPAIQAEPLLSAETQGGFGAVFASFFPDVDPLDVSNDINPPALPPDDLFQFPFPLDASWRFSGVHSWAGGDYGSDRSSMDFSTPWEDFPNYP
;
A
#
# COMPACT_ATOMS: atom_id res chain seq x y z
N MET A 1 -30.99 47.07 -13.34
CA MET A 1 -29.67 46.96 -12.67
C MET A 1 -29.94 46.94 -11.16
N GLN A 2 -30.19 45.74 -10.61
CA GLN A 2 -29.25 44.97 -9.76
C GLN A 2 -28.93 45.72 -8.46
N ARG A 3 -29.74 45.51 -7.40
CA ARG A 3 -29.66 44.45 -6.35
C ARG A 3 -28.42 44.57 -5.47
N PHE A 4 -28.62 44.87 -4.18
CA PHE A 4 -27.97 44.20 -3.05
C PHE A 4 -28.59 44.71 -1.74
N LEU A 5 -29.34 43.85 -1.01
CA LEU A 5 -29.30 43.70 0.46
C LEU A 5 -30.31 42.64 0.97
N PHE A 6 -29.83 41.80 1.90
CA PHE A 6 -30.49 41.01 2.95
C PHE A 6 -31.24 39.67 2.70
N ARG A 7 -30.69 38.61 3.34
CA ARG A 7 -31.31 37.52 4.18
C ARG A 7 -30.34 36.32 4.15
N THR A 8 -29.82 35.70 5.21
CA THR A 8 -30.28 35.30 6.56
C THR A 8 -31.42 34.27 6.57
N LEU A 9 -31.08 33.07 7.08
CA LEU A 9 -31.88 31.94 7.57
C LEU A 9 -32.73 31.12 6.58
N MET A 10 -32.42 29.82 6.46
CA MET A 10 -33.34 28.67 6.63
C MET A 10 -32.49 27.37 6.66
N CYS A 11 -32.46 26.61 7.76
CA CYS A 11 -33.42 25.57 8.17
C CYS A 11 -33.41 24.31 7.28
N SER A 12 -32.73 23.27 7.74
CA SER A 12 -33.21 21.88 7.62
C SER A 12 -32.65 21.05 8.76
N LEU A 13 -33.49 21.01 9.79
CA LEU A 13 -33.51 20.10 10.93
C LEU A 13 -34.00 18.74 10.41
N VAL A 14 -33.18 17.70 10.51
CA VAL A 14 -33.66 16.31 10.43
C VAL A 14 -33.39 15.66 11.77
N LEU A 15 -34.45 15.58 12.58
CA LEU A 15 -34.55 14.69 13.73
C LEU A 15 -34.59 13.25 13.21
N PHE A 16 -33.68 12.40 13.67
CA PHE A 16 -33.94 10.97 13.79
C PHE A 16 -33.80 10.56 15.26
N LEU A 17 -34.95 10.45 15.92
CA LEU A 17 -35.13 9.63 17.11
C LEU A 17 -35.30 8.18 16.63
N ALA A 18 -34.39 7.29 16.97
CA ALA A 18 -34.61 5.85 16.96
C ALA A 18 -33.91 5.24 18.16
N GLY A 19 -34.66 4.43 18.90
CA GLY A 19 -34.37 4.04 20.26
C GLY A 19 -33.23 3.06 20.40
N PHE A 20 -32.47 3.25 21.47
CA PHE A 20 -31.67 2.24 22.12
C PHE A 20 -32.53 1.00 22.46
N ILE A 21 -32.22 -0.12 21.82
CA ILE A 21 -32.54 -1.45 22.34
C ILE A 21 -31.20 -2.18 22.46
N LEU A 22 -30.71 -2.30 23.70
CA LEU A 22 -29.57 -3.14 24.05
C LEU A 22 -30.03 -4.61 24.01
N PRO A 23 -29.41 -5.50 23.21
CA PRO A 23 -29.52 -6.92 23.47
C PRO A 23 -28.59 -7.30 24.62
N SER A 24 -29.19 -7.87 25.66
CA SER A 24 -28.52 -8.55 26.76
C SER A 24 -27.66 -9.69 26.22
N ILE A 25 -26.33 -9.55 26.27
CA ILE A 25 -25.40 -10.63 25.92
C ILE A 25 -25.37 -11.63 27.08
N ALA A 26 -25.94 -12.81 26.82
CA ALA A 26 -25.82 -13.97 27.69
C ALA A 26 -24.39 -14.54 27.62
N ALA A 27 -23.87 -14.94 28.78
CA ALA A 27 -22.58 -15.61 28.92
C ALA A 27 -22.56 -16.94 28.15
N ALA A 28 -21.58 -17.11 27.26
CA ALA A 28 -21.30 -18.39 26.61
C ALA A 28 -20.53 -19.33 27.57
N PRO A 29 -20.84 -20.63 27.58
CA PRO A 29 -20.16 -21.59 28.43
C PRO A 29 -18.75 -21.93 27.91
N ALA A 30 -17.87 -22.23 28.86
CA ALA A 30 -16.53 -22.73 28.62
C ALA A 30 -16.53 -24.16 28.05
N SER A 31 -15.44 -24.47 27.32
CA SER A 31 -14.90 -25.79 26.98
C SER A 31 -15.42 -26.48 25.71
N ALA A 32 -14.52 -26.71 24.75
CA ALA A 32 -14.11 -28.07 24.36
C ALA A 32 -12.98 -28.07 23.31
N GLY A 33 -11.91 -28.83 23.58
CA GLY A 33 -11.18 -29.63 22.59
C GLY A 33 -10.14 -28.92 21.71
N ALA A 34 -8.86 -29.12 22.02
CA ALA A 34 -7.77 -28.92 21.06
C ALA A 34 -7.91 -29.95 19.91
N PRO A 35 -7.76 -29.54 18.63
CA PRO A 35 -7.79 -30.48 17.52
C PRO A 35 -6.53 -31.36 17.52
N VAL A 36 -6.74 -32.67 17.43
CA VAL A 36 -5.68 -33.65 17.17
C VAL A 36 -5.19 -33.43 15.73
N VAL A 37 -3.95 -32.99 15.58
CA VAL A 37 -3.25 -32.89 14.30
C VAL A 37 -3.01 -34.31 13.78
N GLN A 38 -3.72 -34.69 12.71
CA GLN A 38 -3.43 -35.93 11.99
C GLN A 38 -2.18 -35.75 11.11
N PRO A 39 -1.27 -36.73 11.06
CA PRO A 39 -0.10 -36.67 10.18
C PRO A 39 -0.53 -36.63 8.71
N ARG A 40 0.07 -35.70 7.97
CA ARG A 40 -0.11 -35.51 6.53
C ARG A 40 0.31 -36.79 5.81
N GLN A 41 -0.63 -37.46 5.14
CA GLN A 41 -0.30 -38.57 4.24
C GLN A 41 0.41 -38.00 3.00
N GLU A 42 1.63 -38.48 2.75
CA GLU A 42 2.40 -38.18 1.55
C GLU A 42 1.65 -38.68 0.31
N GLN A 43 1.24 -37.75 -0.55
CA GLN A 43 0.68 -38.09 -1.86
C GLN A 43 1.80 -38.58 -2.78
N PRO A 44 1.63 -39.74 -3.46
CA PRO A 44 2.62 -40.24 -4.40
C PRO A 44 2.74 -39.35 -5.63
N THR A 45 3.98 -39.09 -6.03
CA THR A 45 4.38 -38.34 -7.21
C THR A 45 3.74 -38.92 -8.49
N PRO A 46 3.11 -38.12 -9.35
CA PRO A 46 2.57 -38.61 -10.61
C PRO A 46 3.70 -39.08 -11.53
N THR A 47 3.52 -40.29 -12.07
CA THR A 47 4.39 -40.91 -13.08
C THR A 47 4.28 -40.13 -14.40
N PRO A 48 5.39 -39.88 -15.13
CA PRO A 48 5.35 -39.18 -16.41
C PRO A 48 4.56 -40.00 -17.45
N THR A 49 3.47 -39.41 -17.95
CA THR A 49 2.67 -39.97 -19.05
C THR A 49 3.47 -39.90 -20.35
N GLN A 50 3.63 -41.07 -20.97
CA GLN A 50 4.29 -41.30 -22.23
C GLN A 50 3.51 -40.64 -23.38
N GLU A 51 4.18 -39.75 -24.10
CA GLU A 51 3.65 -38.96 -25.22
C GLU A 51 3.35 -39.85 -26.42
N ALA A 52 2.08 -39.89 -26.83
CA ALA A 52 1.59 -40.69 -27.94
C ALA A 52 1.55 -39.88 -29.24
N GLY A 53 2.26 -40.38 -30.26
CA GLY A 53 1.81 -40.40 -31.66
C GLY A 53 1.63 -39.06 -32.37
N ALA A 54 2.67 -38.64 -33.10
CA ALA A 54 2.59 -37.58 -34.10
C ALA A 54 1.60 -37.93 -35.23
N ALA A 55 0.58 -37.09 -35.41
CA ALA A 55 -0.27 -37.08 -36.59
C ALA A 55 0.39 -36.26 -37.72
N PRO A 56 0.18 -36.62 -39.01
CA PRO A 56 0.74 -35.88 -40.13
C PRO A 56 0.08 -34.50 -40.29
N SER A 57 0.91 -33.47 -40.38
CA SER A 57 0.52 -32.08 -40.60
C SER A 57 -0.22 -31.89 -41.93
N PRO A 58 -1.34 -31.14 -41.97
CA PRO A 58 -1.95 -30.72 -43.22
C PRO A 58 -1.09 -29.65 -43.90
N THR A 59 -0.73 -29.91 -45.16
CA THR A 59 -0.11 -28.92 -46.06
C THR A 59 -1.13 -27.81 -46.36
N LEU A 60 -0.97 -26.65 -45.71
CA LEU A 60 -1.73 -25.45 -46.04
C LEU A 60 -1.03 -24.73 -47.20
N GLU A 61 -1.71 -24.65 -48.35
CA GLU A 61 -1.28 -23.84 -49.48
C GLU A 61 -1.35 -22.35 -49.11
N SER A 62 -0.17 -21.75 -48.90
CA SER A 62 0.01 -20.32 -48.63
C SER A 62 -0.30 -19.51 -49.88
N THR A 63 -1.52 -19.01 -49.98
CA THR A 63 -1.88 -17.99 -50.97
C THR A 63 -1.45 -16.64 -50.43
N THR A 64 -0.24 -16.21 -50.78
CA THR A 64 0.34 -14.93 -50.36
C THR A 64 -0.29 -13.81 -51.17
N GLU A 65 -1.44 -13.28 -50.74
CA GLU A 65 -1.86 -11.95 -51.16
C GLU A 65 -0.99 -10.89 -50.44
N PRO A 66 -0.46 -9.88 -51.16
CA PRO A 66 0.33 -8.83 -50.55
C PRO A 66 -0.55 -8.02 -49.59
N ILE A 67 -0.31 -8.18 -48.29
CA ILE A 67 -0.92 -7.35 -47.25
C ILE A 67 -0.56 -5.89 -47.57
N PRO A 68 -1.54 -4.97 -47.71
CA PRO A 68 -1.25 -3.56 -47.89
C PRO A 68 -0.42 -3.09 -46.69
N VAL A 69 0.76 -2.55 -46.96
CA VAL A 69 1.64 -1.94 -45.95
C VAL A 69 0.83 -0.82 -45.32
N ALA A 70 0.33 -1.06 -44.11
CA ALA A 70 -0.42 -0.05 -43.36
C ALA A 70 0.49 1.17 -43.21
N GLU A 71 0.09 2.28 -43.85
CA GLU A 71 0.79 3.55 -43.72
C GLU A 71 0.88 3.89 -42.23
N SER A 72 2.10 3.91 -41.68
CA SER A 72 2.38 4.32 -40.32
C SER A 72 1.85 5.73 -40.13
N GLN A 73 0.68 5.88 -39.51
CA GLN A 73 0.16 7.19 -39.18
C GLN A 73 1.18 7.89 -38.26
N PRO A 74 1.57 9.14 -38.55
CA PRO A 74 2.54 9.85 -37.73
C PRO A 74 1.99 9.93 -36.30
N GLN A 75 2.64 9.22 -35.39
CA GLN A 75 2.34 9.25 -33.96
C GLN A 75 2.63 10.68 -33.49
N LEU A 76 1.57 11.44 -33.22
CA LEU A 76 1.71 12.77 -32.63
C LEU A 76 2.47 12.61 -31.32
N ALA A 77 3.62 13.26 -31.20
CA ALA A 77 4.39 13.26 -29.96
C ALA A 77 3.53 13.88 -28.85
N VAL A 78 3.04 13.04 -27.94
CA VAL A 78 2.32 13.51 -26.75
C VAL A 78 3.35 14.21 -25.87
N LEU A 79 3.20 15.53 -25.72
CA LEU A 79 4.08 16.29 -24.84
C LEU A 79 3.86 15.83 -23.39
N PRO A 80 4.93 15.71 -22.60
CA PRO A 80 4.78 15.38 -21.19
C PRO A 80 3.97 16.43 -20.44
N VAL A 81 3.10 15.98 -19.54
CA VAL A 81 2.36 16.85 -18.61
C VAL A 81 3.22 17.01 -17.36
N ALA A 82 3.56 18.25 -17.01
CA ALA A 82 4.30 18.52 -15.77
C ALA A 82 3.36 18.38 -14.56
N TRP A 83 3.82 17.68 -13.52
CA TRP A 83 3.10 17.51 -12.27
C TRP A 83 3.96 17.97 -11.09
N ASP A 84 3.43 18.88 -10.28
CA ASP A 84 4.14 19.61 -9.22
C ASP A 84 3.35 19.70 -7.90
N GLN A 85 2.33 18.86 -7.73
CA GLN A 85 1.45 18.91 -6.56
C GLN A 85 2.12 18.24 -5.36
N ALA A 86 2.21 18.95 -4.24
CA ALA A 86 2.59 18.38 -2.96
C ALA A 86 1.33 17.84 -2.26
N LEU A 87 1.29 16.52 -2.03
CA LEU A 87 0.17 15.82 -1.39
C LEU A 87 0.49 15.45 0.05
N VAL A 88 1.72 15.01 0.32
CA VAL A 88 2.18 14.58 1.65
C VAL A 88 3.68 14.77 1.77
N SER A 89 4.17 15.19 2.93
CA SER A 89 5.61 15.25 3.21
C SER A 89 6.18 13.83 3.38
N ASP A 90 7.49 13.67 3.20
CA ASP A 90 8.15 12.38 3.46
C ASP A 90 7.98 11.93 4.93
N GLY A 91 7.99 12.89 5.86
CA GLY A 91 7.74 12.66 7.28
C GLY A 91 6.31 12.22 7.58
N GLN A 92 5.31 12.78 6.92
CA GLN A 92 3.92 12.32 7.09
C GLN A 92 3.64 11.03 6.32
N PHE A 93 4.49 10.63 5.39
CA PHE A 93 4.32 9.38 4.65
C PHE A 93 4.75 8.14 5.45
N VAL A 94 5.85 8.22 6.18
CA VAL A 94 6.43 7.06 6.89
C VAL A 94 5.81 6.82 8.27
N TRP A 95 5.85 5.58 8.72
CA TRP A 95 5.51 5.23 10.10
C TRP A 95 6.56 5.80 11.05
N GLY A 96 6.15 6.68 11.96
CA GLY A 96 7.04 7.33 12.93
C GLY A 96 6.32 7.80 14.21
N PRO A 97 6.99 8.59 15.05
CA PRO A 97 6.42 9.08 16.31
C PRO A 97 5.12 9.89 16.15
N ASN A 98 4.90 10.52 15.00
CA ASN A 98 3.68 11.26 14.65
C ASN A 98 2.41 10.37 14.59
N VAL A 99 2.57 9.05 14.45
CA VAL A 99 1.45 8.10 14.24
C VAL A 99 1.42 6.95 15.25
N GLY A 100 2.39 6.87 16.17
CA GLY A 100 2.51 5.75 17.11
C GLY A 100 1.26 5.51 17.98
N ASP A 101 0.52 6.57 18.32
CA ASP A 101 -0.70 6.48 19.13
C ASP A 101 -2.00 6.50 18.31
N PHE A 102 -1.91 6.36 16.98
CA PHE A 102 -3.11 6.38 16.13
C PHE A 102 -3.90 5.08 16.23
N ASP A 103 -5.07 5.13 16.89
CA ASP A 103 -6.00 4.01 16.99
C ASP A 103 -6.80 3.83 15.69
N ILE A 104 -6.33 2.93 14.82
CA ILE A 104 -6.98 2.59 13.53
C ILE A 104 -8.39 2.06 13.76
N ALA A 105 -8.57 1.14 14.71
CA ALA A 105 -9.87 0.53 14.99
C ALA A 105 -10.86 1.57 15.54
N GLY A 106 -10.41 2.42 16.47
CA GLY A 106 -11.19 3.54 16.99
C GLY A 106 -11.60 4.54 15.92
N PHE A 107 -10.68 4.90 15.01
CA PHE A 107 -10.97 5.75 13.86
C PHE A 107 -12.06 5.13 12.94
N LEU A 108 -11.89 3.86 12.56
CA LEU A 108 -12.85 3.16 11.70
C LEU A 108 -14.22 3.01 12.38
N ALA A 109 -14.24 2.70 13.68
CA ALA A 109 -15.47 2.60 14.47
C ALA A 109 -16.21 3.93 14.55
N GLY A 110 -15.49 5.05 14.78
CA GLY A 110 -16.07 6.40 14.84
C GLY A 110 -16.74 6.83 13.53
N ARG A 111 -16.35 6.23 12.40
CA ARG A 111 -16.93 6.47 11.07
C ARG A 111 -18.01 5.46 10.69
N ALA A 112 -18.32 4.49 11.57
CA ALA A 112 -19.12 3.32 11.22
C ALA A 112 -18.63 2.62 9.94
N SER A 113 -17.30 2.57 9.77
CA SER A 113 -16.69 2.04 8.57
C SER A 113 -16.92 0.53 8.46
N PRO A 114 -17.31 0.02 7.28
CA PRO A 114 -17.38 -1.42 7.03
C PRO A 114 -15.99 -2.08 7.04
N LEU A 115 -14.90 -1.32 7.01
CA LEU A 115 -13.52 -1.80 7.13
C LEU A 115 -13.13 -2.13 8.58
N LEU A 116 -13.94 -1.76 9.58
CA LEU A 116 -13.65 -1.99 11.00
C LEU A 116 -13.24 -3.45 11.34
N PRO A 117 -13.91 -4.51 10.83
CA PRO A 117 -13.51 -5.89 11.10
C PRO A 117 -12.10 -6.24 10.59
N TYR A 118 -11.53 -5.42 9.71
CA TYR A 118 -10.24 -5.60 9.07
C TYR A 118 -9.18 -4.60 9.56
N ALA A 119 -9.45 -3.86 10.64
CA ALA A 119 -8.52 -2.87 11.21
C ALA A 119 -7.12 -3.45 11.46
N ASN A 120 -7.04 -4.67 12.00
CA ASN A 120 -5.77 -5.37 12.23
C ASN A 120 -5.00 -5.66 10.92
N ILE A 121 -5.69 -5.93 9.81
CA ILE A 121 -5.03 -6.15 8.51
C ILE A 121 -4.41 -4.84 8.01
N VAL A 122 -5.12 -3.71 8.16
CA VAL A 122 -4.60 -2.38 7.82
C VAL A 122 -3.38 -2.05 8.68
N GLU A 123 -3.46 -2.30 9.99
CA GLU A 123 -2.37 -2.06 10.94
C GLU A 123 -1.11 -2.85 10.59
N VAL A 124 -1.25 -4.18 10.43
CA VAL A 124 -0.12 -5.07 10.08
C VAL A 124 0.52 -4.63 8.78
N ASN A 125 -0.26 -4.35 7.73
CA ASN A 125 0.30 -3.95 6.44
C ASN A 125 0.94 -2.55 6.48
N ALA A 126 0.33 -1.58 7.17
CA ALA A 126 0.94 -0.26 7.35
C ALA A 126 2.25 -0.35 8.13
N SER A 127 2.29 -1.14 9.21
CA SER A 127 3.49 -1.35 10.02
C SER A 127 4.59 -2.06 9.23
N TYR A 128 4.24 -3.16 8.55
CA TYR A 128 5.16 -3.94 7.72
C TYR A 128 5.76 -3.11 6.58
N ALA A 129 4.93 -2.32 5.89
CA ALA A 129 5.36 -1.43 4.81
C ALA A 129 6.02 -0.14 5.31
N GLY A 130 6.09 0.10 6.63
CA GLY A 130 6.66 1.33 7.20
C GLY A 130 5.89 2.60 6.81
N LEU A 131 4.58 2.50 6.59
CA LEU A 131 3.70 3.58 6.14
C LEU A 131 2.92 4.20 7.29
N ASN A 132 2.71 5.51 7.24
CA ASN A 132 1.72 6.15 8.10
C ASN A 132 0.31 5.54 7.80
N PRO A 133 -0.37 4.92 8.79
CA PRO A 133 -1.67 4.30 8.57
C PRO A 133 -2.75 5.29 8.13
N ARG A 134 -2.63 6.57 8.46
CA ARG A 134 -3.53 7.63 7.97
C ARG A 134 -3.42 7.81 6.45
N VAL A 135 -2.19 7.77 5.92
CA VAL A 135 -1.93 7.84 4.48
C VAL A 135 -2.49 6.61 3.77
N LEU A 136 -2.26 5.41 4.31
CA LEU A 136 -2.82 4.18 3.74
C LEU A 136 -4.34 4.20 3.70
N LEU A 137 -5.01 4.60 4.80
CA LEU A 137 -6.46 4.71 4.85
C LEU A 137 -7.02 5.72 3.83
N ALA A 138 -6.38 6.88 3.69
CA ALA A 138 -6.77 7.87 2.69
C ALA A 138 -6.57 7.35 1.26
N ALA A 139 -5.46 6.67 0.97
CA ALA A 139 -5.19 6.07 -0.33
C ALA A 139 -6.22 4.96 -0.68
N LEU A 140 -6.56 4.10 0.27
CA LEU A 140 -7.59 3.05 0.10
C LEU A 140 -8.97 3.66 -0.16
N GLU A 141 -9.31 4.77 0.51
CA GLU A 141 -10.56 5.49 0.24
C GLU A 141 -10.57 6.10 -1.16
N VAL A 142 -9.50 6.80 -1.57
CA VAL A 142 -9.45 7.45 -2.89
C VAL A 142 -9.53 6.41 -4.01
N ARG A 143 -8.81 5.30 -3.88
CA ARG A 143 -8.71 4.29 -4.95
C ARG A 143 -9.93 3.38 -5.03
N TYR A 144 -10.53 3.05 -3.89
CA TYR A 144 -11.52 1.97 -3.80
C TYR A 144 -12.76 2.30 -2.97
N GLY A 145 -12.77 3.42 -2.25
CA GLY A 145 -13.86 3.80 -1.35
C GLY A 145 -13.99 2.92 -0.10
N LEU A 146 -12.97 2.14 0.26
CA LEU A 146 -13.07 1.05 1.25
C LEU A 146 -13.35 1.53 2.68
N VAL A 147 -13.03 2.77 3.02
CA VAL A 147 -13.28 3.31 4.35
C VAL A 147 -14.76 3.69 4.49
N SER A 148 -15.38 4.19 3.43
CA SER A 148 -16.79 4.60 3.43
C SER A 148 -17.75 3.47 3.04
N ALA A 149 -17.34 2.55 2.16
CA ALA A 149 -18.18 1.46 1.65
C ALA A 149 -17.35 0.24 1.24
N LEU A 150 -17.85 -0.96 1.49
CA LEU A 150 -17.32 -2.19 0.89
C LEU A 150 -18.25 -2.65 -0.22
N SER A 151 -17.68 -3.05 -1.36
CA SER A 151 -18.45 -3.73 -2.41
C SER A 151 -18.97 -5.06 -1.88
N GLU A 152 -20.23 -5.40 -2.17
CA GLU A 152 -20.81 -6.71 -1.83
C GLU A 152 -20.08 -7.87 -2.52
N THR A 153 -19.37 -7.59 -3.62
CA THR A 153 -18.60 -8.59 -4.37
C THR A 153 -17.19 -8.81 -3.84
N LEU A 154 -16.73 -7.99 -2.88
CA LEU A 154 -15.38 -8.07 -2.35
C LEU A 154 -15.39 -8.95 -1.09
N ASP A 155 -14.82 -10.15 -1.20
CA ASP A 155 -14.64 -11.03 -0.05
C ASP A 155 -13.45 -10.60 0.83
N ALA A 156 -13.36 -11.21 2.01
CA ALA A 156 -12.33 -10.89 3.00
C ALA A 156 -10.89 -11.16 2.49
N GLU A 157 -10.71 -12.20 1.67
CA GLU A 157 -9.40 -12.57 1.13
C GLU A 157 -8.94 -11.55 0.08
N SER A 158 -9.81 -11.21 -0.87
CA SER A 158 -9.56 -10.20 -1.89
C SER A 158 -9.32 -8.83 -1.27
N LEU A 159 -10.06 -8.48 -0.22
CA LEU A 159 -9.83 -7.24 0.52
C LEU A 159 -8.45 -7.21 1.18
N ALA A 160 -8.02 -8.31 1.80
CA ALA A 160 -6.69 -8.39 2.41
C ALA A 160 -5.58 -8.23 1.36
N ILE A 161 -5.72 -8.88 0.20
CA ILE A 161 -4.81 -8.75 -0.94
C ILE A 161 -4.74 -7.29 -1.41
N LEU A 162 -5.88 -6.60 -1.57
CA LEU A 162 -5.89 -5.20 -2.00
C LEU A 162 -5.17 -4.27 -1.02
N ILE A 163 -5.33 -4.49 0.29
CA ILE A 163 -4.64 -3.72 1.33
C ILE A 163 -3.14 -3.96 1.26
N GLU A 164 -2.72 -5.23 1.17
CA GLU A 164 -1.31 -5.63 1.04
C GLU A 164 -0.67 -5.04 -0.21
N GLU A 165 -1.25 -5.27 -1.39
CA GLU A 165 -0.74 -4.77 -2.68
C GLU A 165 -0.64 -3.24 -2.69
N THR A 166 -1.64 -2.54 -2.16
CA THR A 166 -1.60 -1.08 -2.07
C THR A 166 -0.49 -0.60 -1.14
N SER A 167 -0.34 -1.23 0.03
CA SER A 167 0.73 -0.86 0.97
C SER A 167 2.12 -1.12 0.40
N MET A 168 2.33 -2.25 -0.27
CA MET A 168 3.62 -2.60 -0.87
C MET A 168 3.95 -1.73 -2.09
N ALA A 169 2.97 -1.38 -2.92
CA ALA A 169 3.15 -0.46 -4.03
C ALA A 169 3.54 0.95 -3.56
N LEU A 170 2.87 1.45 -2.50
CA LEU A 170 3.21 2.73 -1.86
C LEU A 170 4.64 2.70 -1.31
N HIS A 171 5.00 1.65 -0.57
CA HIS A 171 6.35 1.46 -0.03
C HIS A 171 7.42 1.45 -1.13
N GLN A 172 7.22 0.62 -2.16
CA GLN A 172 8.19 0.47 -3.25
C GLN A 172 8.40 1.80 -3.98
N ALA A 173 7.31 2.48 -4.38
CA ALA A 173 7.41 3.75 -5.08
C ALA A 173 8.07 4.85 -4.21
N PHE A 174 7.80 4.86 -2.91
CA PHE A 174 8.42 5.79 -1.98
C PHE A 174 9.93 5.61 -1.88
N TYR A 175 10.40 4.39 -1.61
CA TYR A 175 11.82 4.14 -1.43
C TYR A 175 12.59 4.20 -2.75
N GLU A 176 11.97 3.78 -3.85
CA GLU A 176 12.54 3.99 -5.17
C GLU A 176 12.80 5.48 -5.39
N HIS A 177 11.79 6.33 -5.15
CA HIS A 177 11.97 7.76 -5.32
C HIS A 177 12.97 8.36 -4.33
N LEU A 178 12.88 8.00 -3.05
CA LEU A 178 13.74 8.52 -2.00
C LEU A 178 15.23 8.35 -2.32
N TYR A 179 15.60 7.20 -2.88
CA TYR A 179 16.99 6.84 -3.18
C TYR A 179 17.43 7.18 -4.62
N GLN A 180 16.53 7.27 -5.59
CA GLN A 180 16.90 7.62 -6.96
C GLN A 180 16.83 9.13 -7.25
N TRP A 181 15.85 9.84 -6.68
CA TRP A 181 15.57 11.25 -7.01
C TRP A 181 15.37 12.16 -5.80
N GLY A 182 15.03 11.60 -4.64
CA GLY A 182 14.66 12.33 -3.44
C GLY A 182 15.84 12.72 -2.56
N SER A 183 15.55 12.93 -1.26
CA SER A 183 16.52 13.46 -0.30
C SER A 183 17.71 12.55 0.00
N ARG A 184 17.67 11.26 -0.40
CA ARG A 184 18.76 10.29 -0.23
C ARG A 184 19.44 9.90 -1.54
N ALA A 185 19.09 10.56 -2.65
CA ALA A 185 19.76 10.34 -3.92
C ALA A 185 21.23 10.77 -3.87
N ASP A 186 22.10 10.03 -4.55
CA ASP A 186 23.50 10.42 -4.71
C ASP A 186 23.57 11.70 -5.56
N PRO A 187 24.03 12.84 -5.01
CA PRO A 187 24.10 14.09 -5.76
C PRO A 187 25.08 14.03 -6.95
N ALA A 188 26.00 13.05 -6.98
CA ALA A 188 26.90 12.85 -8.10
C ALA A 188 26.25 12.10 -9.28
N ALA A 189 25.22 11.29 -9.02
CA ALA A 189 24.44 10.63 -10.03
C ALA A 189 23.36 11.60 -10.50
N ALA A 190 23.58 12.37 -11.57
CA ALA A 190 22.57 13.27 -12.12
C ALA A 190 21.42 12.46 -12.76
N PRO A 191 20.31 12.16 -12.05
CA PRO A 191 19.34 11.23 -12.55
C PRO A 191 18.46 11.94 -13.59
N SER A 192 17.93 11.20 -14.56
CA SER A 192 16.80 11.71 -15.36
C SER A 192 15.64 12.03 -14.42
N ARG A 193 14.85 13.06 -14.72
CA ARG A 193 13.66 13.39 -13.90
C ARG A 193 12.73 12.17 -13.80
N PRO A 194 12.13 11.89 -12.64
CA PRO A 194 11.18 10.81 -12.52
C PRO A 194 9.94 11.11 -13.36
N SER A 195 9.40 10.06 -13.97
CA SER A 195 8.12 10.12 -14.67
C SER A 195 7.22 8.96 -14.26
N ILE A 196 5.92 9.19 -14.26
CA ILE A 196 4.91 8.16 -14.00
C ILE A 196 4.16 7.91 -15.30
N ALA A 197 4.18 6.65 -15.77
CA ALA A 197 3.42 6.23 -16.93
C ALA A 197 1.98 5.92 -16.51
N LEU A 198 1.02 6.55 -17.17
CA LEU A 198 -0.41 6.35 -16.94
C LEU A 198 -0.97 5.28 -17.89
N ALA A 199 -2.20 4.83 -17.64
CA ALA A 199 -2.81 3.73 -18.40
C ALA A 199 -3.04 4.03 -19.89
N ASP A 200 -3.12 5.32 -20.26
CA ASP A 200 -3.26 5.79 -21.65
C ASP A 200 -1.91 6.10 -22.32
N GLY A 201 -0.79 5.78 -21.66
CA GLY A 201 0.58 6.01 -22.16
C GLY A 201 1.08 7.44 -21.98
N VAL A 202 0.29 8.34 -21.37
CA VAL A 202 0.76 9.67 -20.98
C VAL A 202 1.80 9.51 -19.86
N ASN A 203 2.92 10.22 -20.00
CA ASN A 203 3.94 10.29 -18.94
C ASN A 203 3.78 11.60 -18.17
N LEU A 204 3.45 11.51 -16.88
CA LEU A 204 3.52 12.63 -15.96
C LEU A 204 4.97 12.89 -15.60
N GLN A 205 5.49 14.07 -15.93
CA GLN A 205 6.83 14.48 -15.54
C GLN A 205 6.81 15.11 -14.17
N VAL A 206 7.45 14.45 -13.22
CA VAL A 206 7.43 14.84 -11.80
C VAL A 206 8.44 15.97 -11.58
N ALA A 207 8.00 17.03 -10.88
CA ALA A 207 8.86 18.14 -10.53
C ALA A 207 10.01 17.69 -9.60
N ALA A 208 11.21 18.24 -9.79
CA ALA A 208 12.41 17.84 -9.03
C ALA A 208 12.35 18.11 -7.51
N GLY A 209 11.39 18.92 -7.05
CA GLY A 209 11.15 19.20 -5.63
C GLY A 209 10.02 18.38 -5.01
N THR A 210 9.45 17.44 -5.76
CA THR A 210 8.39 16.56 -5.24
C THR A 210 8.95 15.68 -4.14
N THR A 211 8.28 15.66 -2.99
CA THR A 211 8.58 14.71 -1.91
C THR A 211 8.35 13.28 -2.38
N SER A 212 9.15 12.33 -1.91
CA SER A 212 8.96 10.89 -2.20
C SER A 212 7.57 10.39 -1.79
N GLY A 213 6.99 10.91 -0.70
CA GLY A 213 5.63 10.59 -0.28
C GLY A 213 4.58 10.97 -1.33
N SER A 214 4.63 12.21 -1.83
CA SER A 214 3.75 12.67 -2.90
C SER A 214 3.96 11.89 -4.22
N TYR A 215 5.21 11.54 -4.56
CA TYR A 215 5.50 10.70 -5.71
C TYR A 215 4.84 9.31 -5.58
N ALA A 216 4.97 8.66 -4.42
CA ALA A 216 4.40 7.34 -4.18
C ALA A 216 2.88 7.33 -4.33
N LEU A 217 2.20 8.36 -3.80
CA LEU A 217 0.76 8.53 -4.00
C LEU A 217 0.41 8.73 -5.48
N ALA A 218 1.19 9.54 -6.21
CA ALA A 218 0.97 9.74 -7.64
C ALA A 218 1.15 8.46 -8.45
N ALA A 219 2.16 7.65 -8.12
CA ALA A 219 2.40 6.38 -8.79
C ALA A 219 1.24 5.40 -8.53
N VAL A 220 0.81 5.24 -7.27
CA VAL A 220 -0.23 4.26 -6.91
C VAL A 220 -1.62 4.69 -7.36
N LEU A 221 -1.97 5.97 -7.25
CA LEU A 221 -3.28 6.46 -7.66
C LEU A 221 -3.38 6.71 -9.17
N GLY A 222 -2.25 6.92 -9.86
CA GLY A 222 -2.21 7.30 -11.27
C GLY A 222 -2.01 6.15 -12.26
N THR A 223 -1.15 5.18 -11.97
CA THR A 223 -0.63 4.22 -12.98
C THR A 223 -1.73 3.41 -13.69
N GLU A 224 -2.83 3.10 -13.00
CA GLU A 224 -3.93 2.31 -13.56
C GLU A 224 -5.04 3.15 -14.22
N LEU A 225 -4.89 4.48 -14.21
CA LEU A 225 -5.90 5.40 -14.71
C LEU A 225 -5.39 6.19 -15.92
N PRO A 226 -6.25 6.53 -16.88
CA PRO A 226 -5.90 7.51 -17.91
C PRO A 226 -5.73 8.90 -17.29
N ALA A 227 -4.98 9.80 -17.94
CA ALA A 227 -4.65 11.13 -17.43
C ALA A 227 -5.87 11.92 -16.93
N ILE A 228 -6.97 11.87 -17.68
CA ILE A 228 -8.20 12.59 -17.33
C ILE A 228 -8.87 12.12 -16.04
N GLN A 229 -8.60 10.88 -15.60
CA GLN A 229 -9.09 10.34 -14.33
C GLN A 229 -8.05 10.44 -13.22
N ALA A 230 -6.76 10.33 -13.54
CA ALA A 230 -5.68 10.46 -12.57
C ALA A 230 -5.57 11.89 -12.01
N GLU A 231 -5.58 12.93 -12.88
CA GLU A 231 -5.41 14.33 -12.47
C GLU A 231 -6.28 14.78 -11.28
N PRO A 232 -7.61 14.55 -11.26
CA PRO A 232 -8.44 14.96 -10.13
C PRO A 232 -8.11 14.20 -8.83
N LEU A 233 -7.64 12.95 -8.91
CA LEU A 233 -7.24 12.18 -7.73
C LEU A 233 -5.91 12.68 -7.13
N LEU A 234 -5.03 13.19 -7.99
CA LEU A 234 -3.71 13.72 -7.64
C LEU A 234 -3.73 15.22 -7.29
N SER A 235 -4.91 15.83 -7.22
CA SER A 235 -5.09 17.23 -6.86
C SER A 235 -5.35 17.36 -5.36
N ALA A 236 -4.69 18.33 -4.71
CA ALA A 236 -4.95 18.64 -3.30
C ALA A 236 -6.34 19.27 -3.07
N GLU A 237 -6.86 19.98 -4.08
CA GLU A 237 -8.06 20.82 -3.99
C GLU A 237 -9.34 20.16 -4.52
N THR A 238 -9.20 19.07 -5.29
CA THR A 238 -10.36 18.44 -5.95
C THR A 238 -11.14 17.58 -4.96
N GLN A 239 -12.45 17.75 -4.92
CA GLN A 239 -13.33 16.90 -4.11
C GLN A 239 -13.19 15.43 -4.54
N GLY A 240 -12.87 14.55 -3.58
CA GLY A 240 -12.60 13.14 -3.84
C GLY A 240 -11.13 12.83 -4.19
N GLY A 241 -10.31 13.85 -4.43
CA GLY A 241 -8.86 13.69 -4.53
C GLY A 241 -8.21 13.45 -3.17
N PHE A 242 -6.94 13.02 -3.18
CA PHE A 242 -6.23 12.63 -1.97
C PHE A 242 -6.22 13.72 -0.90
N GLY A 243 -5.90 14.98 -1.27
CA GLY A 243 -5.83 16.08 -0.29
C GLY A 243 -7.18 16.32 0.42
N ALA A 244 -8.27 16.33 -0.35
CA ALA A 244 -9.62 16.51 0.21
C ALA A 244 -10.06 15.33 1.09
N VAL A 245 -9.74 14.09 0.70
CA VAL A 245 -10.04 12.89 1.50
C VAL A 245 -9.22 12.88 2.78
N PHE A 246 -7.92 13.15 2.70
CA PHE A 246 -7.04 13.18 3.87
C PHE A 246 -7.47 14.26 4.87
N ALA A 247 -7.75 15.49 4.40
CA ALA A 247 -8.24 16.57 5.26
C ALA A 247 -9.61 16.26 5.89
N SER A 248 -10.48 15.52 5.18
CA SER A 248 -11.77 15.07 5.72
C SER A 248 -11.62 14.00 6.80
N PHE A 249 -10.64 13.11 6.66
CA PHE A 249 -10.38 12.04 7.62
C PHE A 249 -9.61 12.54 8.85
N PHE A 250 -8.65 13.45 8.65
CA PHE A 250 -7.69 13.87 9.66
C PHE A 250 -7.57 15.41 9.69
N PRO A 251 -8.64 16.14 10.06
CA PRO A 251 -8.69 17.60 9.95
C PRO A 251 -7.65 18.34 10.80
N ASP A 252 -7.14 17.70 11.85
CA ASP A 252 -6.13 18.27 12.75
C ASP A 252 -4.69 17.92 12.34
N VAL A 253 -4.50 17.23 11.21
CA VAL A 253 -3.18 16.80 10.71
C VAL A 253 -2.87 17.55 9.42
N ASP A 254 -1.78 18.30 9.42
CA ASP A 254 -1.22 18.86 8.19
C ASP A 254 -0.43 17.77 7.44
N PRO A 255 -0.88 17.31 6.25
CA PRO A 255 -0.17 16.29 5.50
C PRO A 255 1.19 16.76 4.99
N LEU A 256 1.45 18.07 4.96
CA LEU A 256 2.72 18.65 4.53
C LEU A 256 3.64 19.01 5.70
N ASP A 257 3.28 18.66 6.94
CA ASP A 257 4.12 18.91 8.10
C ASP A 257 5.45 18.15 7.99
N VAL A 258 6.56 18.89 8.05
CA VAL A 258 7.92 18.37 7.94
C VAL A 258 8.58 18.14 9.31
N SER A 259 7.81 18.25 10.41
CA SER A 259 8.32 18.04 11.76
C SER A 259 8.79 16.61 12.03
N ASN A 260 8.25 15.61 11.31
CA ASN A 260 8.71 14.23 11.38
C ASN A 260 9.95 14.05 10.49
N ASP A 261 11.13 14.07 11.10
CA ASP A 261 12.40 13.94 10.41
C ASP A 261 12.69 12.47 10.04
N ILE A 262 12.69 12.18 8.75
CA ILE A 262 13.05 10.85 8.22
C ILE A 262 14.56 10.67 8.04
N ASN A 263 15.35 11.72 8.24
CA ASN A 263 16.80 11.74 8.10
C ASN A 263 17.43 12.28 9.40
N PRO A 264 17.22 11.59 10.54
CA PRO A 264 17.70 12.07 11.82
C PRO A 264 19.21 12.36 11.74
N PRO A 265 19.67 13.56 12.13
CA PRO A 265 21.07 13.98 11.99
C PRO A 265 22.01 13.24 12.96
N ALA A 266 21.44 12.58 13.97
CA ALA A 266 22.19 11.86 14.97
C ALA A 266 22.48 10.43 14.51
N LEU A 267 23.72 9.99 14.73
CA LEU A 267 24.01 8.57 14.79
C LEU A 267 23.08 7.94 15.83
N PRO A 268 22.60 6.70 15.60
CA PRO A 268 22.02 5.90 16.67
C PRO A 268 22.87 6.04 17.94
N PRO A 269 22.27 6.24 19.13
CA PRO A 269 23.08 6.30 20.34
C PRO A 269 23.86 4.99 20.49
N ASP A 270 25.04 5.05 21.10
CA ASP A 270 25.97 3.91 21.24
C ASP A 270 25.32 2.71 21.97
N ASP A 271 24.17 2.90 22.59
CA ASP A 271 23.37 1.89 23.28
C ASP A 271 22.11 1.40 22.52
N LEU A 272 21.77 1.95 21.34
CA LEU A 272 20.56 1.56 20.60
C LEU A 272 20.55 0.06 20.22
N PHE A 273 21.74 -0.52 20.04
CA PHE A 273 21.92 -1.94 19.75
C PHE A 273 22.66 -2.69 20.86
N GLN A 274 22.59 -2.21 22.12
CA GLN A 274 23.03 -2.99 23.28
C GLN A 274 22.01 -4.08 23.61
N PHE A 275 21.87 -5.03 22.70
CA PHE A 275 21.33 -6.33 23.08
C PHE A 275 22.34 -7.02 24.01
N PRO A 276 21.88 -7.82 24.99
CA PRO A 276 22.76 -8.61 25.85
C PRO A 276 23.34 -9.80 25.06
N PHE A 277 24.15 -9.52 24.05
CA PHE A 277 24.87 -10.55 23.33
C PHE A 277 26.02 -11.05 24.21
N PRO A 278 26.22 -12.37 24.31
CA PRO A 278 27.46 -12.90 24.82
C PRO A 278 28.61 -12.28 24.02
N LEU A 279 29.65 -11.80 24.71
CA LEU A 279 30.89 -11.45 24.04
C LEU A 279 31.35 -12.67 23.21
N ASP A 280 31.84 -12.41 22.00
CA ASP A 280 32.26 -13.43 21.01
C ASP A 280 31.12 -14.25 20.38
N ALA A 281 29.86 -13.89 20.59
CA ALA A 281 28.75 -14.48 19.84
C ALA A 281 28.85 -14.13 18.35
N SER A 282 28.65 -15.14 17.51
CA SER A 282 28.45 -14.93 16.08
C SER A 282 26.96 -14.81 15.82
N TRP A 283 26.60 -13.90 14.92
CA TRP A 283 25.23 -13.74 14.45
C TRP A 283 25.17 -14.05 12.96
N ARG A 284 24.04 -14.58 12.51
CA ARG A 284 23.74 -14.72 11.08
C ARG A 284 22.26 -14.50 10.84
N PHE A 285 21.94 -14.13 9.61
CA PHE A 285 20.57 -14.20 9.12
C PHE A 285 20.33 -15.63 8.62
N SER A 286 19.63 -16.48 9.40
CA SER A 286 19.37 -17.88 9.00
C SER A 286 18.15 -18.05 8.10
N GLY A 287 17.63 -16.94 7.56
CA GLY A 287 16.36 -16.93 6.86
C GLY A 287 15.21 -16.57 7.80
N VAL A 288 14.02 -16.93 7.37
CA VAL A 288 12.80 -16.28 7.82
C VAL A 288 11.91 -17.31 8.53
N HIS A 289 11.72 -17.16 9.84
CA HIS A 289 10.90 -18.08 10.63
C HIS A 289 9.75 -17.33 11.28
N SER A 290 8.53 -17.88 11.23
CA SER A 290 7.39 -17.34 11.96
C SER A 290 7.46 -17.81 13.41
N TRP A 291 7.32 -16.89 14.38
CA TRP A 291 7.27 -17.22 15.82
C TRP A 291 6.16 -18.25 16.13
N ALA A 292 5.10 -18.28 15.32
CA ALA A 292 3.96 -19.18 15.49
C ALA A 292 4.06 -20.52 14.73
N GLY A 293 5.13 -20.77 13.96
CA GLY A 293 5.27 -22.02 13.19
C GLY A 293 4.21 -22.25 12.11
N GLY A 294 3.49 -21.20 11.69
CA GLY A 294 2.46 -21.25 10.65
C GLY A 294 2.94 -20.72 9.31
N ASP A 295 2.41 -21.29 8.22
CA ASP A 295 2.73 -20.96 6.82
C ASP A 295 2.14 -19.62 6.34
N TYR A 296 1.22 -19.01 7.10
CA TYR A 296 0.49 -17.79 6.70
C TYR A 296 0.77 -16.64 7.68
N GLY A 297 1.39 -15.56 7.17
CA GLY A 297 1.74 -14.35 7.93
C GLY A 297 3.11 -13.78 7.52
N SER A 298 3.14 -12.48 7.21
CA SER A 298 4.28 -11.74 6.66
C SER A 298 5.23 -11.13 7.71
N ASP A 299 5.03 -11.37 9.00
CA ASP A 299 5.96 -10.86 10.02
C ASP A 299 7.13 -11.82 10.24
N ARG A 300 8.28 -11.42 9.73
CA ARG A 300 9.29 -12.37 9.28
C ARG A 300 10.68 -11.75 9.36
N SER A 301 11.28 -11.80 10.55
CA SER A 301 12.70 -11.48 10.78
C SER A 301 13.18 -12.19 12.04
N SER A 302 14.14 -13.11 11.90
CA SER A 302 14.88 -13.68 13.03
C SER A 302 16.36 -13.37 12.87
N MET A 303 16.94 -12.74 13.88
CA MET A 303 18.38 -12.65 14.04
C MET A 303 18.79 -13.73 15.02
N ASP A 304 19.48 -14.77 14.54
CA ASP A 304 19.92 -15.87 15.37
C ASP A 304 21.34 -15.62 15.91
N PHE A 305 21.55 -16.01 17.15
CA PHE A 305 22.83 -15.93 17.85
C PHE A 305 23.27 -17.32 18.26
N SER A 306 24.55 -17.64 18.07
CA SER A 306 25.16 -18.86 18.61
C SER A 306 26.60 -18.62 19.08
N THR A 307 27.05 -19.50 19.97
CA THR A 307 28.44 -19.58 20.44
C THR A 307 28.82 -21.06 20.54
N PRO A 308 29.65 -21.64 19.64
CA PRO A 308 30.37 -21.11 18.47
C PRO A 308 29.64 -21.22 17.10
N TRP A 309 30.20 -20.61 16.05
CA TRP A 309 29.70 -20.62 14.65
C TRP A 309 29.33 -22.01 14.11
N GLU A 310 30.02 -23.04 14.61
CA GLU A 310 29.86 -24.44 14.25
C GLU A 310 28.50 -25.03 14.67
N ASP A 311 27.85 -24.41 15.67
CA ASP A 311 26.57 -24.84 16.21
C ASP A 311 25.37 -24.33 15.40
N PHE A 312 25.61 -23.43 14.44
CA PHE A 312 24.56 -23.08 13.51
C PHE A 312 24.23 -24.31 12.65
N PRO A 313 22.97 -24.82 12.68
CA PRO A 313 22.59 -25.92 11.82
C PRO A 313 22.88 -25.52 10.37
N ASN A 314 23.60 -26.39 9.66
CA ASN A 314 23.65 -26.33 8.20
C ASN A 314 22.22 -26.52 7.73
N TYR A 315 21.57 -25.43 7.32
CA TYR A 315 20.32 -25.55 6.59
C TYR A 315 20.64 -26.28 5.27
N PRO A 316 19.89 -27.32 4.90
CA PRO A 316 19.99 -27.92 3.58
C PRO A 316 19.62 -26.93 2.47
#